data_AF-A0A401I2M8-F1
#
_entry.id   AF-A0A401I2M8-F1
#
_cell.length_a   1.000
_cell.length_b   1.000
_cell.length_c   1.000
_cell.angle_alpha   90.00
_cell.angle_beta   90.00
_cell.angle_gamma   90.00
#
_symmetry.space_group_name_H-M   'P 1'
#
loop_
_entity.id
_entity.type
_entity.pdbx_description
1 polymer ?
#
loop_
_entity_poly.entity_id
_entity_poly.type
_entity_poly.pdbx_seq_one_letter_code
_entity_poly.pdbx_strand_id
1 'polypeptide(L)'
;MLRPGRRVGRAAPLMPWLLTAGALWSLTGAVPFGALLGMAPTATINRLLGHPVTVGVAVLLLLVAISTTGTLYSRAMEQFGQTRVAGRLAALSVTGGLAAGAGALLLWMLTSDPSRPFDLEAIATSPTIPRELGAVVGACLALWAAITLLRLPGSIAHARQRQADIARLRVEGLSYAGTLTAVTFTHSWMRNDPLFKVEVSYTFDGAPRVVSAHMRTSAERVPLVGSRMIVLTDGRGVTHVELDLASGATFEPNVEKYAPSE
;
A
#
# COMPACT_ATOMS: atom_id res chain seq x y z
N MET A 1 6.67 11.66 0.29
CA MET A 1 7.80 12.60 0.04
C MET A 1 8.98 12.24 0.93
N LEU A 2 10.21 12.36 0.43
CA LEU A 2 11.43 12.17 1.22
C LEU A 2 11.65 13.41 2.11
N ARG A 3 11.57 13.28 3.43
CA ARG A 3 11.87 14.39 4.34
C ARG A 3 13.35 14.81 4.21
N PRO A 4 13.69 16.09 4.42
CA PRO A 4 15.08 16.53 4.48
C PRO A 4 15.92 15.65 5.42
N GLY A 5 17.14 15.28 4.99
CA GLY A 5 18.07 14.45 5.78
C GLY A 5 17.78 12.93 5.84
N ARG A 6 16.65 12.45 5.27
CA ARG A 6 16.37 11.00 5.21
C ARG A 6 17.07 10.34 4.02
N ARG A 7 17.60 9.13 4.23
CA ARG A 7 18.17 8.28 3.16
C ARG A 7 17.06 7.69 2.28
N VAL A 8 17.39 7.37 1.03
CA VAL A 8 16.51 6.65 0.10
C VAL A 8 16.02 5.34 0.72
N GLY A 9 14.73 5.04 0.54
CA GLY A 9 14.07 3.86 1.09
C GLY A 9 14.71 2.55 0.61
N ARG A 10 14.80 1.56 1.50
CA ARG A 10 15.31 0.21 1.23
C ARG A 10 14.19 -0.81 1.49
N ALA A 11 14.04 -1.83 0.67
CA ALA A 11 13.00 -2.83 0.91
C ALA A 11 13.33 -3.80 2.06
N ALA A 12 14.61 -4.04 2.34
CA ALA A 12 15.06 -5.04 3.32
C ALA A 12 14.45 -4.90 4.73
N PRO A 13 14.33 -3.70 5.33
CA PRO A 13 13.71 -3.54 6.65
C PRO A 13 12.20 -3.89 6.71
N LEU A 14 11.53 -3.98 5.57
CA LEU A 14 10.10 -4.31 5.48
C LEU A 14 9.85 -5.81 5.30
N MET A 15 10.86 -6.58 4.91
CA MET A 15 10.75 -8.02 4.67
C MET A 15 10.24 -8.82 5.88
N PRO A 16 10.74 -8.63 7.12
CA PRO A 16 10.21 -9.38 8.25
C PRO A 16 8.71 -9.09 8.45
N TRP A 17 8.28 -7.83 8.33
CA TRP A 17 6.87 -7.45 8.44
C TRP A 17 6.01 -8.05 7.33
N LEU A 18 6.52 -8.08 6.10
CA LEU A 18 5.84 -8.72 4.96
C LEU A 18 5.65 -10.22 5.20
N LEU A 19 6.69 -10.91 5.66
CA LEU A 19 6.65 -12.35 5.94
C LEU A 19 5.74 -12.67 7.14
N THR A 20 5.82 -11.91 8.23
CA THR A 20 4.94 -12.08 9.40
C THR A 20 3.48 -11.87 9.02
N ALA A 21 3.17 -10.78 8.28
CA ALA A 21 1.81 -10.54 7.82
C ALA A 21 1.32 -11.66 6.89
N GLY A 22 2.16 -12.12 5.95
CA GLY A 22 1.84 -13.25 5.08
C GLY A 22 1.59 -14.55 5.84
N ALA A 23 2.41 -14.86 6.84
CA ALA A 23 2.22 -16.03 7.69
C ALA A 23 0.91 -15.96 8.49
N LEU A 24 0.57 -14.79 9.05
CA LEU A 24 -0.69 -14.59 9.76
C LEU A 24 -1.91 -14.73 8.84
N TRP A 25 -1.84 -14.20 7.62
CA TRP A 25 -2.91 -14.39 6.62
C TRP A 25 -3.03 -15.85 6.18
N SER A 26 -1.91 -16.57 6.03
CA SER A 26 -1.91 -18.01 5.76
C SER A 26 -2.60 -18.80 6.89
N LEU A 27 -2.23 -18.54 8.15
CA LEU A 27 -2.83 -19.19 9.32
C LEU A 27 -4.32 -18.88 9.45
N THR A 28 -4.70 -17.62 9.26
CA THR A 28 -6.10 -17.17 9.33
C THR A 28 -6.94 -17.78 8.20
N GLY A 29 -6.37 -17.89 6.99
CA GLY A 29 -7.02 -18.48 5.83
C GLY A 29 -7.09 -20.01 5.86
N ALA A 30 -6.25 -20.68 6.64
CA ALA A 30 -6.15 -22.14 6.62
C ALA A 30 -7.47 -22.85 6.97
N VAL A 31 -8.21 -22.32 7.94
CA VAL A 31 -9.51 -22.89 8.37
C VAL A 31 -10.57 -22.80 7.26
N PRO A 32 -10.93 -21.61 6.73
CA PRO A 32 -11.91 -21.53 5.66
C PRO A 32 -11.45 -22.21 4.37
N PHE A 33 -10.15 -22.18 4.04
CA PHE A 33 -9.64 -22.92 2.87
C PHE A 33 -9.70 -24.43 3.04
N GLY A 34 -9.39 -24.95 4.22
CA GLY A 34 -9.53 -26.38 4.51
C GLY A 34 -10.98 -26.85 4.36
N ALA A 35 -11.94 -26.05 4.84
CA ALA A 35 -13.36 -26.31 4.65
C ALA A 35 -13.76 -26.25 3.16
N LEU A 36 -13.32 -25.21 2.42
CA LEU A 36 -13.58 -25.06 0.98
C LEU A 36 -13.01 -26.20 0.16
N LEU A 37 -11.85 -26.75 0.53
CA LEU A 37 -11.24 -27.90 -0.14
C LEU A 37 -11.91 -29.24 0.22
N GLY A 38 -13.04 -29.22 0.92
CA GLY A 38 -13.72 -30.45 1.35
C GLY A 38 -12.87 -31.30 2.28
N MET A 39 -11.79 -30.74 2.85
CA MET A 39 -11.03 -31.36 3.92
C MET A 39 -11.75 -31.22 5.26
N ALA A 40 -13.05 -30.86 5.24
CA ALA A 40 -13.96 -30.80 6.37
C ALA A 40 -13.67 -32.00 7.27
N PRO A 41 -12.95 -31.79 8.37
CA PRO A 41 -12.19 -32.89 8.91
C PRO A 41 -13.16 -33.66 9.81
N THR A 42 -12.91 -34.95 9.97
CA THR A 42 -13.55 -35.88 10.93
C THR A 42 -14.38 -35.21 12.05
N ALA A 43 -15.52 -35.77 12.44
CA ALA A 43 -16.49 -35.19 13.40
C ALA A 43 -15.89 -34.44 14.62
N THR A 44 -14.72 -34.87 15.09
CA THR A 44 -13.88 -34.21 16.11
C THR A 44 -13.46 -32.78 15.76
N ILE A 45 -13.01 -32.51 14.54
CA ILE A 45 -12.54 -31.17 14.14
C ILE A 45 -13.72 -30.26 13.78
N ASN A 46 -14.85 -30.80 13.30
CA ASN A 46 -16.06 -29.99 13.15
C ASN A 46 -16.57 -29.49 14.52
N ARG A 47 -16.48 -30.31 15.58
CA ARG A 47 -16.71 -29.86 16.97
C ARG A 47 -15.66 -28.85 17.43
N LEU A 48 -14.40 -29.04 17.05
CA LEU A 48 -13.31 -28.13 17.41
C LEU A 48 -13.48 -26.75 16.74
N LEU A 49 -13.83 -26.69 15.45
CA LEU A 49 -14.03 -25.45 14.69
C LEU A 49 -15.34 -24.74 15.03
N GLY A 50 -16.37 -25.49 15.44
CA GLY A 50 -17.60 -24.93 16.00
C GLY A 50 -17.47 -24.49 17.46
N HIS A 51 -16.33 -24.78 18.11
CA HIS A 51 -16.10 -24.42 19.50
C HIS A 51 -15.88 -22.89 19.63
N PRO A 52 -16.54 -22.19 20.57
CA PRO A 52 -16.42 -20.74 20.69
C PRO A 52 -14.97 -20.25 20.86
N VAL A 53 -14.12 -21.05 21.51
CA VAL A 53 -12.69 -20.73 21.69
C VAL A 53 -11.92 -20.69 20.37
N THR A 54 -12.17 -21.60 19.43
CA THR A 54 -11.45 -21.62 18.15
C THR A 54 -11.90 -20.49 17.24
N VAL A 55 -13.21 -20.17 17.26
CA VAL A 55 -13.74 -18.95 16.63
C VAL A 55 -13.05 -17.71 17.23
N GLY A 56 -12.94 -17.64 18.56
CA GLY A 56 -12.24 -16.55 19.24
C GLY A 56 -10.77 -16.43 18.83
N VAL A 57 -10.04 -17.55 18.75
CA VAL A 57 -8.65 -17.58 18.28
C VAL A 57 -8.53 -17.15 16.81
N ALA A 58 -9.44 -17.59 15.95
CA ALA A 58 -9.45 -17.19 14.54
C ALA A 58 -9.71 -15.69 14.36
N VAL A 59 -10.65 -15.12 15.12
CA VAL A 59 -10.91 -13.67 15.15
C VAL A 59 -9.69 -12.91 15.67
N LEU A 60 -9.04 -13.40 16.72
CA LEU A 60 -7.80 -12.80 17.23
C LEU A 60 -6.67 -12.82 16.18
N LEU A 61 -6.47 -13.95 15.51
CA LEU A 61 -5.48 -14.07 14.43
C LEU A 61 -5.78 -13.10 13.28
N LEU A 62 -7.05 -12.97 12.89
CA LEU A 62 -7.48 -12.02 11.87
C LEU A 62 -7.18 -10.57 12.29
N LEU A 63 -7.47 -10.18 13.53
CA LEU A 63 -7.16 -8.85 14.04
C LEU A 63 -5.65 -8.57 14.04
N VAL A 64 -4.85 -9.56 14.45
CA VAL A 64 -3.38 -9.46 14.43
C VAL A 64 -2.85 -9.38 13.00
N ALA A 65 -3.42 -10.14 12.05
CA ALA A 65 -3.08 -10.07 10.63
C ALA A 65 -3.36 -8.67 10.06
N ILE A 66 -4.55 -8.11 10.29
CA ILE A 66 -4.96 -6.77 9.84
C ILE A 66 -4.02 -5.71 10.44
N SER A 67 -3.76 -5.77 11.75
CA SER A 67 -2.88 -4.81 12.44
C SER A 67 -1.44 -4.86 11.90
N THR A 68 -0.91 -6.07 11.67
CA THR A 68 0.44 -6.26 11.12
C THR A 68 0.53 -5.75 9.68
N THR A 69 -0.48 -6.00 8.84
CA THR A 69 -0.57 -5.46 7.48
C THR A 69 -0.68 -3.93 7.49
N GLY A 70 -1.45 -3.34 8.41
CA GLY A 70 -1.55 -1.88 8.59
C GLY A 70 -0.22 -1.24 9.03
N THR A 71 0.53 -1.94 9.89
CA THR A 71 1.88 -1.54 10.30
C THR A 71 2.86 -1.61 9.13
N LEU A 72 2.85 -2.70 8.35
CA LEU A 72 3.63 -2.85 7.13
C LEU A 72 3.33 -1.71 6.14
N TYR A 73 2.05 -1.41 5.91
CA TYR A 73 1.62 -0.31 5.04
C TYR A 73 2.18 1.04 5.53
N SER A 74 2.02 1.34 6.82
CA SER A 74 2.50 2.60 7.40
C SER A 74 4.01 2.75 7.30
N ARG A 75 4.78 1.69 7.63
CA ARG A 75 6.24 1.68 7.48
C ARG A 75 6.68 1.84 6.02
N ALA A 76 6.03 1.15 5.10
CA ALA A 76 6.29 1.29 3.67
C ALA A 76 6.00 2.71 3.17
N MET A 77 4.92 3.34 3.67
CA MET A 77 4.58 4.73 3.39
C MET A 77 5.62 5.70 3.93
N GLU A 78 6.06 5.53 5.17
CA GLU A 78 7.12 6.36 5.76
C GLU A 78 8.44 6.23 5.00
N GLN A 79 8.75 5.03 4.54
CA GLN A 79 10.02 4.73 3.91
C GLN A 79 10.10 5.17 2.44
N PHE A 80 9.05 4.90 1.64
CA PHE A 80 9.03 5.23 0.22
C PHE A 80 8.28 6.53 -0.09
N GLY A 81 7.39 6.97 0.81
CA GLY A 81 6.58 8.15 0.61
C GLY A 81 5.59 8.03 -0.56
N GLN A 82 5.23 6.81 -0.95
CA GLN A 82 4.41 6.46 -2.12
C GLN A 82 3.36 5.41 -1.75
N THR A 83 2.07 5.75 -1.86
CA THR A 83 0.95 4.85 -1.51
C THR A 83 0.87 3.63 -2.38
N ARG A 84 1.25 3.75 -3.66
CA ARG A 84 1.24 2.62 -4.59
C ARG A 84 2.20 1.50 -4.16
N VAL A 85 3.36 1.83 -3.57
CA VAL A 85 4.31 0.83 -3.05
C VAL A 85 3.75 0.17 -1.79
N ALA A 86 3.29 0.97 -0.84
CA ALA A 86 2.72 0.48 0.41
C ALA A 86 1.49 -0.40 0.19
N GLY A 87 0.59 0.01 -0.71
CA GLY A 87 -0.59 -0.76 -1.09
C GLY A 87 -0.24 -2.08 -1.77
N ARG A 88 0.80 -2.13 -2.62
CA ARG A 88 1.27 -3.38 -3.23
C ARG A 88 1.90 -4.33 -2.21
N LEU A 89 2.68 -3.82 -1.26
CA LEU A 89 3.25 -4.64 -0.18
C LEU A 89 2.14 -5.21 0.73
N ALA A 90 1.16 -4.38 1.09
CA ALA A 90 0.01 -4.83 1.88
C ALA A 90 -0.79 -5.89 1.11
N ALA A 91 -1.14 -5.62 -0.16
CA ALA A 91 -1.85 -6.58 -1.01
C ALA A 91 -1.09 -7.90 -1.14
N LEU A 92 0.23 -7.85 -1.40
CA LEU A 92 1.08 -9.03 -1.50
C LEU A 92 1.12 -9.83 -0.18
N SER A 93 1.11 -9.16 0.97
CA SER A 93 1.05 -9.87 2.27
C SER A 93 -0.24 -10.67 2.41
N VAL A 94 -1.38 -10.10 2.02
CA VAL A 94 -2.69 -10.74 2.10
C VAL A 94 -2.80 -11.86 1.07
N THR A 95 -2.65 -11.53 -0.21
CA THR A 95 -2.85 -12.49 -1.31
C THR A 95 -1.76 -13.55 -1.33
N GLY A 96 -0.51 -13.19 -1.07
CA GLY A 96 0.60 -14.13 -0.98
C GLY A 96 0.47 -15.07 0.21
N GLY A 97 0.05 -14.56 1.38
CA GLY A 97 -0.23 -15.38 2.56
C GLY A 97 -1.35 -16.39 2.32
N LEU A 98 -2.49 -15.92 1.83
CA LEU A 98 -3.63 -16.79 1.53
C LEU A 98 -3.32 -17.79 0.41
N ALA A 99 -2.62 -17.38 -0.65
CA ALA A 99 -2.21 -18.27 -1.73
C ALA A 99 -1.23 -19.36 -1.26
N ALA A 100 -0.27 -19.01 -0.39
CA ALA A 100 0.65 -19.99 0.19
C ALA A 100 -0.09 -21.01 1.06
N GLY A 101 -1.03 -20.55 1.89
CA GLY A 101 -1.88 -21.43 2.70
C GLY A 101 -2.75 -22.35 1.85
N ALA A 102 -3.47 -21.79 0.87
CA ALA A 102 -4.30 -22.57 -0.05
C ALA A 102 -3.47 -23.57 -0.86
N GLY A 103 -2.29 -23.18 -1.36
CA GLY A 103 -1.40 -24.06 -2.10
C GLY A 103 -0.85 -25.21 -1.25
N ALA A 104 -0.45 -24.94 0.00
CA ALA A 104 0.01 -25.98 0.92
C ALA A 104 -1.10 -26.99 1.25
N LEU A 105 -2.32 -26.50 1.49
CA LEU A 105 -3.49 -27.33 1.76
C LEU A 105 -3.93 -28.15 0.54
N LEU A 106 -3.92 -27.55 -0.65
CA LEU A 106 -4.22 -28.25 -1.90
C LEU A 106 -3.17 -29.33 -2.18
N LEU A 107 -1.88 -29.02 -1.99
CA LEU A 107 -0.81 -30.00 -2.16
C LEU A 107 -0.97 -31.17 -1.18
N TRP A 108 -1.25 -30.87 0.10
CA TRP A 108 -1.53 -31.88 1.12
C TRP A 108 -2.71 -32.78 0.73
N MET A 109 -3.78 -32.20 0.19
CA MET A 109 -4.94 -32.95 -0.28
C MET A 109 -4.55 -33.90 -1.41
N LEU A 110 -3.86 -33.40 -2.45
CA LEU A 110 -3.48 -34.16 -3.63
C LEU A 110 -2.53 -35.32 -3.30
N THR A 111 -1.65 -35.14 -2.30
CA THR A 111 -0.74 -36.21 -1.86
C THR A 111 -1.42 -37.23 -0.94
N SER A 112 -2.47 -36.83 -0.21
CA SER A 112 -3.18 -37.72 0.71
C SER A 112 -4.19 -38.65 0.02
N ASP A 113 -4.73 -38.26 -1.14
CA ASP A 113 -5.73 -39.03 -1.90
C ASP A 113 -5.50 -38.92 -3.43
N PRO A 114 -4.46 -39.59 -3.96
CA PRO A 114 -4.03 -39.42 -5.36
C PRO A 114 -4.96 -40.08 -6.39
N SER A 115 -5.83 -41.00 -5.98
CA SER A 115 -6.72 -41.73 -6.87
C SER A 115 -7.99 -40.96 -7.23
N ARG A 116 -8.22 -39.82 -6.59
CA ARG A 116 -9.48 -39.07 -6.74
C ARG A 116 -9.37 -38.02 -7.85
N PRO A 117 -10.14 -38.14 -8.95
CA PRO A 117 -10.05 -37.22 -10.09
C PRO A 117 -10.52 -35.80 -9.70
N PHE A 118 -9.95 -34.78 -10.34
CA PHE A 118 -10.38 -33.39 -10.18
C PHE A 118 -11.53 -33.10 -11.14
N ASP A 119 -12.72 -32.77 -10.62
CA ASP A 119 -13.94 -32.62 -11.42
C ASP A 119 -14.47 -31.19 -11.37
N LEU A 120 -14.19 -30.40 -12.40
CA LEU A 120 -14.65 -29.02 -12.49
C LEU A 120 -16.17 -28.92 -12.70
N GLU A 121 -16.82 -29.94 -13.25
CA GLU A 121 -18.28 -29.93 -13.46
C GLU A 121 -19.03 -29.97 -12.12
N ALA A 122 -18.41 -30.55 -11.09
CA ALA A 122 -18.93 -30.54 -9.73
C ALA A 122 -19.16 -29.11 -9.18
N ILE A 123 -18.46 -28.09 -9.69
CA ILE A 123 -18.69 -26.69 -9.31
C ILE A 123 -20.11 -26.23 -9.66
N ALA A 124 -20.64 -26.66 -10.80
CA ALA A 124 -21.94 -26.24 -11.29
C ALA A 124 -23.08 -27.17 -10.83
N THR A 125 -22.76 -28.44 -10.51
CA THR A 125 -23.77 -29.49 -10.34
C THR A 125 -23.91 -29.99 -8.89
N SER A 126 -22.91 -29.74 -8.03
CA SER A 126 -22.91 -30.27 -6.67
C SER A 126 -23.92 -29.55 -5.76
N PRO A 127 -24.74 -30.28 -4.98
CA PRO A 127 -25.60 -29.70 -3.96
C PRO A 127 -24.83 -29.22 -2.71
N THR A 128 -23.52 -29.48 -2.64
CA THR A 128 -22.62 -29.09 -1.55
C THR A 128 -21.40 -28.34 -2.09
N ILE A 129 -20.71 -27.57 -1.25
CA ILE A 129 -19.53 -26.80 -1.66
C ILE A 129 -18.46 -27.77 -2.21
N PRO A 130 -18.15 -27.72 -3.52
CA PRO A 130 -17.19 -28.62 -4.14
C PRO A 130 -15.78 -28.13 -3.84
N ARG A 131 -14.87 -29.06 -3.58
CA ARG A 131 -13.45 -28.77 -3.31
C ARG A 131 -12.75 -28.02 -4.42
N GLU A 132 -13.20 -28.23 -5.66
CA GLU A 132 -12.69 -27.60 -6.86
C GLU A 132 -12.91 -26.08 -6.82
N LEU A 133 -13.95 -25.62 -6.11
CA LEU A 133 -14.14 -24.19 -5.81
C LEU A 133 -12.98 -23.65 -4.96
N GLY A 134 -12.56 -24.38 -3.93
CA GLY A 134 -11.40 -24.00 -3.10
C GLY A 134 -10.11 -23.90 -3.91
N ALA A 135 -9.89 -24.83 -4.84
CA ALA A 135 -8.74 -24.80 -5.75
C ALA A 135 -8.80 -23.61 -6.72
N VAL A 136 -9.97 -23.29 -7.29
CA VAL A 136 -10.16 -22.12 -8.16
C VAL A 136 -9.91 -20.82 -7.40
N VAL A 137 -10.47 -20.67 -6.19
CA VAL A 137 -10.25 -19.50 -5.35
C VAL A 137 -8.76 -19.36 -4.99
N GLY A 138 -8.10 -20.47 -4.63
CA GLY A 138 -6.66 -20.49 -4.38
C GLY A 138 -5.83 -20.06 -5.60
N ALA A 139 -6.20 -20.53 -6.79
CA ALA A 139 -5.55 -20.15 -8.05
C ALA A 139 -5.74 -18.66 -8.37
N CYS A 140 -6.94 -18.10 -8.16
CA CYS A 140 -7.20 -16.67 -8.32
C CYS A 140 -6.34 -15.82 -7.37
N LEU A 141 -6.20 -16.23 -6.10
CA LEU A 141 -5.33 -15.56 -5.14
C LEU A 141 -3.85 -15.66 -5.52
N ALA A 142 -3.41 -16.84 -5.97
CA ALA A 142 -2.05 -17.05 -6.45
C ALA A 142 -1.74 -16.17 -7.68
N LEU A 143 -2.67 -16.06 -8.61
CA LEU A 143 -2.54 -15.17 -9.78
C LEU A 143 -2.43 -13.71 -9.34
N TRP A 144 -3.26 -13.26 -8.39
CA TRP A 144 -3.19 -11.90 -7.87
C TRP A 144 -1.87 -11.66 -7.12
N ALA A 145 -1.40 -12.60 -6.31
CA ALA A 145 -0.10 -12.56 -5.66
C ALA A 145 1.04 -12.46 -6.69
N ALA A 146 0.98 -13.24 -7.77
CA ALA A 146 1.97 -13.20 -8.85
C ALA A 146 1.98 -11.84 -9.58
N ILE A 147 0.80 -11.31 -9.94
CA ILE A 147 0.69 -9.98 -10.58
C ILE A 147 1.25 -8.88 -9.68
N THR A 148 0.93 -8.92 -8.39
CA THR A 148 1.43 -7.93 -7.42
C THR A 148 2.94 -8.03 -7.22
N LEU A 149 3.47 -9.25 -7.11
CA LEU A 149 4.91 -9.53 -7.02
C LEU A 149 5.67 -9.03 -8.25
N LEU A 150 5.17 -9.30 -9.46
CA LEU A 150 5.79 -8.85 -10.72
C LEU A 150 5.81 -7.32 -10.85
N ARG A 151 4.76 -6.64 -10.38
CA ARG A 151 4.66 -5.17 -10.46
C ARG A 151 5.42 -4.45 -9.35
N LEU A 152 5.75 -5.13 -8.25
CA LEU A 152 6.34 -4.53 -7.06
C LEU A 152 7.74 -3.94 -7.31
N PRO A 153 8.70 -4.64 -7.96
CA PRO A 153 10.04 -4.11 -8.24
C PRO A 153 10.01 -2.79 -9.02
N GLY A 154 9.17 -2.70 -10.06
CA GLY A 154 9.03 -1.47 -10.85
C GLY A 154 8.52 -0.29 -10.03
N SER A 155 7.56 -0.51 -9.13
CA SER A 155 7.12 0.56 -8.21
C SER A 155 8.18 0.97 -7.19
N ILE A 156 8.95 0.01 -6.66
CA ILE A 156 10.02 0.30 -5.72
C ILE A 156 11.14 1.07 -6.44
N ALA A 157 11.53 0.65 -7.64
CA ALA A 157 12.52 1.32 -8.46
C ALA A 157 12.10 2.77 -8.77
N HIS A 158 10.85 2.97 -9.22
CA HIS A 158 10.32 4.31 -9.49
C HIS A 158 10.29 5.20 -8.24
N ALA A 159 9.85 4.65 -7.09
CA ALA A 159 9.84 5.39 -5.83
C ALA A 159 11.26 5.77 -5.39
N ARG A 160 12.22 4.85 -5.49
CA ARG A 160 13.63 5.09 -5.14
C ARG A 160 14.27 6.10 -6.08
N GLN A 161 14.01 6.02 -7.38
CA GLN A 161 14.49 6.98 -8.37
C GLN A 161 14.00 8.39 -8.02
N ARG A 162 12.70 8.55 -7.76
CA ARG A 162 12.15 9.85 -7.36
C ARG A 162 12.75 10.39 -6.06
N GLN A 163 13.02 9.52 -5.08
CA GLN A 163 13.70 9.93 -3.85
C GLN A 163 15.16 10.34 -4.10
N ALA A 164 15.87 9.61 -4.96
CA ALA A 164 17.24 9.93 -5.35
C ALA A 164 17.31 11.25 -6.14
N ASP A 165 16.36 11.49 -7.04
CA ASP A 165 16.28 12.76 -7.79
C ASP A 165 16.00 13.94 -6.84
N ILE A 166 15.10 13.80 -5.86
CA ILE A 166 14.88 14.83 -4.83
C ILE A 166 16.15 15.07 -4.01
N ALA A 167 16.84 14.00 -3.59
CA ALA A 167 18.08 14.12 -2.83
C ALA A 167 19.18 14.80 -3.65
N ARG A 168 19.31 14.47 -4.93
CA ARG A 168 20.24 15.12 -5.86
C ARG A 168 19.91 16.59 -6.03
N LEU A 169 18.65 16.93 -6.29
CA LEU A 169 18.20 18.32 -6.47
C LEU A 169 18.46 19.19 -5.24
N ARG A 170 18.44 18.64 -4.03
CA ARG A 170 18.78 19.37 -2.80
C ARG A 170 20.26 19.68 -2.65
N VAL A 171 21.14 18.90 -3.27
CA VAL A 171 22.60 19.04 -3.14
C VAL A 171 23.19 19.76 -4.34
N GLU A 172 22.76 19.40 -5.54
CA GLU A 172 23.34 19.83 -6.82
C GLU A 172 22.39 20.69 -7.65
N GLY A 173 21.10 20.73 -7.29
CA GLY A 173 20.08 21.44 -8.06
C GLY A 173 20.22 22.96 -7.93
N LEU A 174 19.76 23.65 -8.96
CA LEU A 174 19.61 25.10 -8.92
C LEU A 174 18.36 25.43 -8.11
N SER A 175 18.54 26.33 -7.13
CA SER A 175 17.48 26.77 -6.23
C SER A 175 16.97 28.15 -6.64
N TYR A 176 15.67 28.23 -6.93
CA TYR A 176 15.00 29.49 -7.26
C TYR A 176 13.97 29.82 -6.17
N ALA A 177 13.96 31.09 -5.76
CA ALA A 177 12.88 31.61 -4.94
C ALA A 177 11.59 31.65 -5.77
N GLY A 178 10.54 31.02 -5.26
CA GLY A 178 9.22 31.00 -5.88
C GLY A 178 8.14 31.47 -4.91
N THR A 179 6.98 31.77 -5.49
CA THR A 179 5.79 32.19 -4.76
C THR A 179 4.64 31.29 -5.15
N LEU A 180 3.92 30.77 -4.16
CA LEU A 180 2.71 29.99 -4.37
C LEU A 180 1.61 30.89 -4.95
N THR A 181 1.19 30.66 -6.19
CA THR A 181 0.19 31.48 -6.89
C THR A 181 -1.21 30.88 -6.85
N ALA A 182 -1.33 29.56 -6.79
CA ALA A 182 -2.63 28.89 -6.69
C ALA A 182 -2.54 27.64 -5.81
N VAL A 183 -3.62 27.38 -5.07
CA VAL A 183 -3.84 26.16 -4.30
C VAL A 183 -5.27 25.68 -4.57
N THR A 184 -5.37 24.59 -5.33
CA THR A 184 -6.66 24.00 -5.72
C THR A 184 -6.83 22.68 -4.99
N PHE A 185 -7.83 22.60 -4.12
CA PHE A 185 -8.20 21.36 -3.46
C PHE A 185 -8.79 20.37 -4.47
N THR A 186 -8.30 19.13 -4.50
CA THR A 186 -8.74 18.13 -5.49
C THR A 186 -9.93 17.30 -5.00
N HIS A 187 -10.64 17.74 -3.96
CA HIS A 187 -11.79 17.03 -3.36
C HIS A 187 -11.50 15.55 -3.07
N SER A 188 -10.26 15.27 -2.68
CA SER A 188 -9.79 13.92 -2.43
C SER A 188 -8.84 13.92 -1.24
N TRP A 189 -8.94 12.87 -0.45
CA TRP A 189 -8.13 12.66 0.74
C TRP A 189 -7.33 11.38 0.58
N MET A 190 -6.16 11.38 1.19
CA MET A 190 -5.31 10.21 1.26
C MET A 190 -4.87 10.03 2.70
N ARG A 191 -5.57 9.15 3.44
CA ARG A 191 -5.35 8.87 4.86
C ARG A 191 -5.55 10.13 5.71
N ASN A 192 -6.71 10.77 5.55
CA ASN A 192 -7.14 12.03 6.20
C ASN A 192 -6.35 13.28 5.78
N ASP A 193 -5.27 13.14 5.01
CA ASP A 193 -4.57 14.29 4.44
C ASP A 193 -5.24 14.73 3.12
N PRO A 194 -5.72 15.98 3.00
CA PRO A 194 -6.24 16.51 1.74
C PRO A 194 -5.15 16.59 0.65
N LEU A 195 -5.58 16.35 -0.59
CA LEU A 195 -4.76 16.48 -1.79
C LEU A 195 -5.04 17.81 -2.50
N PHE A 196 -3.97 18.44 -2.97
CA PHE A 196 -4.03 19.72 -3.66
C PHE A 196 -3.21 19.69 -4.94
N LYS A 197 -3.66 20.45 -5.94
CA LYS A 197 -2.85 20.92 -7.05
C LYS A 197 -2.37 22.33 -6.71
N VAL A 198 -1.06 22.55 -6.72
CA VAL A 198 -0.45 23.84 -6.42
C VAL A 198 0.30 24.37 -7.63
N GLU A 199 0.25 25.68 -7.82
CA GLU A 199 1.02 26.37 -8.84
C GLU A 199 1.99 27.32 -8.17
N VAL A 200 3.25 27.27 -8.59
CA VAL A 200 4.33 28.09 -8.04
C VAL A 200 4.96 28.86 -9.17
N SER A 201 4.94 30.19 -9.05
CA SER A 201 5.66 31.08 -9.96
C SER A 201 7.09 31.28 -9.47
N TYR A 202 8.05 31.25 -10.39
CA TYR A 202 9.45 31.54 -10.13
C TYR A 202 10.08 32.18 -11.37
N THR A 203 11.18 32.91 -11.19
CA THR A 203 11.92 33.53 -12.29
C THR A 203 13.08 32.65 -12.71
N PHE A 204 13.17 32.33 -13.99
CA PHE A 204 14.29 31.61 -14.59
C PHE A 204 14.79 32.39 -15.79
N ASP A 205 16.08 32.74 -15.78
CA ASP A 205 16.72 33.49 -16.88
C ASP A 205 15.98 34.80 -17.22
N GLY A 206 15.57 35.54 -16.18
CA GLY A 206 14.83 36.79 -16.31
C GLY A 206 13.35 36.66 -16.71
N ALA A 207 12.89 35.47 -17.08
CA ALA A 207 11.50 35.22 -17.48
C ALA A 207 10.68 34.56 -16.36
N PRO A 208 9.41 34.98 -16.15
CA PRO A 208 8.51 34.30 -15.22
C PRO A 208 8.11 32.93 -15.75
N ARG A 209 8.17 31.91 -14.90
CA ARG A 209 7.70 30.55 -15.16
C ARG A 209 6.75 30.09 -14.07
N VAL A 210 5.88 29.14 -14.41
CA VAL A 210 4.95 28.52 -13.47
C VAL A 210 5.14 27.02 -13.49
N VAL A 211 5.24 26.41 -12.32
CA VAL A 211 5.32 24.96 -12.14
C VAL A 211 4.08 24.48 -11.39
N SER A 212 3.40 23.50 -11.97
CA SER A 212 2.30 22.79 -11.32
C SER A 212 2.85 21.57 -10.57
N ALA A 213 2.46 21.40 -9.31
CA ALA A 213 2.80 20.25 -8.49
C ALA A 213 1.58 19.71 -7.73
N HIS A 214 1.67 18.46 -7.27
CA HIS A 214 0.70 17.89 -6.34
C HIS A 214 1.26 17.98 -4.92
N MET A 215 0.44 18.50 -4.01
CA MET A 215 0.77 18.66 -2.61
C MET A 215 -0.17 17.80 -1.77
N ARG A 216 0.38 17.20 -0.72
CA ARG A 216 -0.37 16.50 0.33
C ARG A 216 0.14 16.98 1.66
N THR A 217 -0.75 17.51 2.48
CA THR A 217 -0.44 18.09 3.78
C THR A 217 -1.62 17.90 4.72
N SER A 218 -1.40 18.04 6.02
CA SER A 218 -2.50 18.06 6.99
C SER A 218 -3.36 19.30 6.77
N ALA A 219 -4.65 19.23 7.08
CA ALA A 219 -5.59 20.35 6.89
C ALA A 219 -5.12 21.65 7.61
N GLU A 220 -4.43 21.52 8.74
CA GLU A 220 -3.86 22.64 9.52
C GLU A 220 -2.60 23.27 8.90
N ARG A 221 -2.03 22.65 7.86
CA ARG A 221 -0.73 23.04 7.27
C ARG A 221 -0.83 23.30 5.79
N VAL A 222 -1.98 23.79 5.33
CA VAL A 222 -2.18 24.22 3.95
C VAL A 222 -1.59 25.63 3.81
N PRO A 223 -0.51 25.85 3.05
CA PRO A 223 0.07 27.17 2.89
C PRO A 223 -0.87 28.11 2.14
N LEU A 224 -0.90 29.39 2.56
CA LEU A 224 -1.67 30.42 1.87
C LEU A 224 -1.03 30.80 0.54
N VAL A 225 -1.83 31.21 -0.44
CA VAL A 225 -1.35 31.86 -1.66
C VAL A 225 -0.49 33.08 -1.27
N GLY A 226 0.66 33.24 -1.93
CA GLY A 226 1.69 34.20 -1.56
C GLY A 226 2.80 33.62 -0.68
N SER A 227 2.64 32.39 -0.15
CA SER A 227 3.69 31.73 0.63
C SER A 227 4.96 31.52 -0.21
N ARG A 228 6.12 31.70 0.43
CA ARG A 228 7.43 31.48 -0.20
C ARG A 228 7.70 30.00 -0.38
N MET A 229 8.13 29.67 -1.59
CA MET A 229 8.46 28.31 -2.02
C MET A 229 9.89 28.30 -2.55
N ILE A 230 10.52 27.14 -2.51
CA ILE A 230 11.81 26.88 -3.13
C ILE A 230 11.55 25.94 -4.31
N VAL A 231 11.90 26.40 -5.51
CA VAL A 231 11.85 25.57 -6.73
C VAL A 231 13.25 25.06 -7.00
N LEU A 232 13.44 23.75 -6.84
CA LEU A 232 14.68 23.05 -7.16
C LEU A 232 14.55 22.43 -8.54
N THR A 233 15.48 22.74 -9.44
CA THR A 233 15.47 22.18 -10.80
C THR A 233 16.88 21.84 -11.28
N ASP A 234 16.98 20.96 -12.27
CA ASP A 234 18.21 20.64 -12.96
C ASP A 234 18.08 20.82 -14.49
N GLY A 235 19.22 20.81 -15.18
CA GLY A 235 19.25 20.88 -16.65
C GLY A 235 18.65 19.65 -17.36
N ARG A 236 18.15 18.65 -16.61
CA ARG A 236 17.47 17.45 -17.13
C ARG A 236 15.95 17.59 -17.08
N GLY A 237 15.43 18.73 -16.65
CA GLY A 237 14.00 19.01 -16.58
C GLY A 237 13.31 18.36 -15.37
N VAL A 238 14.06 17.88 -14.38
CA VAL A 238 13.46 17.40 -13.13
C VAL A 238 13.24 18.60 -12.21
N THR A 239 12.00 18.80 -11.76
CA THR A 239 11.65 19.89 -10.84
C THR A 239 11.04 19.34 -9.56
N HIS A 240 11.47 19.89 -8.43
CA HIS A 240 10.94 19.65 -7.11
C HIS A 240 10.61 20.99 -6.44
N VAL A 241 9.51 21.02 -5.68
CA VAL A 241 9.04 22.22 -5.00
C VAL A 241 8.96 21.91 -3.52
N GLU A 242 9.52 22.80 -2.72
CA GLU A 242 9.51 22.74 -1.26
C GLU A 242 8.97 24.05 -0.68
N LEU A 243 8.33 23.97 0.49
CA LEU A 243 7.92 25.17 1.23
C LEU A 243 9.16 25.76 1.91
N ASP A 244 9.36 27.07 1.79
CA ASP A 244 10.45 27.76 2.48
C ASP A 244 10.09 27.95 3.96
N LEU A 245 10.45 26.98 4.80
CA LEU A 245 10.16 27.04 6.23
C LEU A 245 10.95 28.13 6.96
N ALA A 246 12.10 28.54 6.41
CA ALA A 246 12.98 29.52 7.05
C ALA A 246 12.40 30.94 7.01
N SER A 247 11.55 31.24 6.02
CA SER A 247 10.90 32.55 5.90
C SER A 247 9.59 32.70 6.66
N GLY A 248 9.18 31.68 7.43
CA GLY A 248 7.96 31.71 8.22
C GLY A 248 6.72 31.50 7.36
N ALA A 249 6.34 30.24 7.15
CA ALA A 249 5.15 29.90 6.38
C ALA A 249 3.86 30.22 7.17
N THR A 250 2.90 30.88 6.49
CA THR A 250 1.55 31.11 7.02
C THR A 250 0.59 30.08 6.43
N PHE A 251 -0.26 29.51 7.29
CA PHE A 251 -1.21 28.46 6.91
C PHE A 251 -2.65 28.96 6.93
N GLU A 252 -3.51 28.29 6.16
CA GLU A 252 -4.94 28.56 6.09
C GLU A 252 -5.60 28.34 7.46
N PRO A 253 -6.25 29.36 8.05
CA PRO A 253 -6.92 29.22 9.34
C PRO A 253 -8.21 28.38 9.29
N ASN A 254 -8.92 28.35 8.15
CA ASN A 254 -10.17 27.58 8.04
C ASN A 254 -9.89 26.11 7.70
N VAL A 255 -9.53 25.33 8.73
CA VAL A 255 -9.22 23.89 8.63
C VAL A 255 -10.43 23.07 8.20
N GLU A 256 -11.63 23.46 8.61
CA GLU A 256 -12.89 22.73 8.35
C GLU A 256 -13.18 22.59 6.85
N LYS A 257 -12.73 23.56 6.04
CA LYS A 257 -12.82 23.51 4.57
C LYS A 257 -12.19 22.26 3.95
N TYR A 258 -11.23 21.66 4.64
CA TYR A 258 -10.49 20.48 4.17
C TYR A 258 -10.74 19.24 5.02
N ALA A 259 -11.65 19.30 5.98
CA ALA A 259 -12.08 18.13 6.72
C ALA A 259 -12.79 17.14 5.77
N PRO A 260 -12.61 15.83 5.93
CA PRO A 260 -13.45 14.86 5.24
C PRO A 260 -14.91 15.13 5.62
N SER A 261 -15.79 15.34 4.65
CA SER A 261 -17.23 15.42 4.92
C SER A 261 -17.70 14.06 5.46
N GLU A 262 -18.41 14.07 6.59
CA GLU A 262 -19.09 12.89 7.16
C GLU A 262 -20.13 12.30 6.20
#